data_AF-A0A926DL91-F1
#
_entry.id   AF-A0A926DL91-F1
#
_cell.length_a   1.000
_cell.length_b   1.000
_cell.length_c   1.000
_cell.angle_alpha   90.00
_cell.angle_beta   90.00
_cell.angle_gamma   90.00
#
_symmetry.space_group_name_H-M   'P 1'
#
loop_
_entity.id
_entity.type
_entity.pdbx_description
1 polymer ?
#
loop_
_entity_poly.entity_id
_entity_poly.type
_entity_poly.pdbx_seq_one_letter_code
_entity_poly.pdbx_strand_id
1 'polypeptide(L)'
;MKNQITNYLLDHGIKPHYKGFNYAVSAIQIIIQADTYLPIKSVYTMVSEEYGVSWQCVERCIRTLIEASWRTKMPIRFIPEKPTNAEFIMDAATHIKLLLNGGDEATPSA
;
A
#
# COMPACT_ATOMS: atom_id res chain seq x y z
N MET A 1 4.12 4.08 11.79
CA MET A 1 3.41 3.33 10.73
C MET A 1 3.11 4.18 9.49
N LYS A 2 2.28 5.23 9.58
CA LYS A 2 1.93 6.10 8.43
C LYS A 2 3.13 6.66 7.65
N ASN A 3 4.18 7.11 8.35
CA ASN A 3 5.41 7.60 7.70
C ASN A 3 6.13 6.50 6.91
N GLN A 4 6.16 5.26 7.41
CA GLN A 4 6.78 4.13 6.69
C GLN A 4 6.02 3.79 5.41
N ILE A 5 4.68 3.79 5.47
CA ILE A 5 3.84 3.58 4.28
C ILE A 5 4.05 4.73 3.29
N THR A 6 4.08 5.97 3.76
CA THR A 6 4.31 7.15 2.91
C THR A 6 5.66 7.06 2.21
N ASN A 7 6.73 6.75 2.95
CA ASN A 7 8.08 6.59 2.38
C ASN A 7 8.13 5.46 1.35
N TYR A 8 7.55 4.30 1.66
CA TYR A 8 7.45 3.19 0.72
C TYR A 8 6.81 3.62 -0.61
N LEU A 9 5.68 4.35 -0.56
CA LEU A 9 5.02 4.84 -1.77
C LEU A 9 5.91 5.83 -2.54
N LEU A 10 6.55 6.77 -1.85
CA LEU A 10 7.44 7.76 -2.46
C LEU A 10 8.64 7.10 -3.16
N ASP A 11 9.26 6.11 -2.52
CA ASP A 11 10.39 5.35 -3.04
C ASP A 11 10.01 4.54 -4.29
N HIS A 12 8.77 4.06 -4.35
CA HIS A 12 8.18 3.42 -5.53
C HIS A 12 7.72 4.43 -6.60
N GLY A 13 8.08 5.70 -6.48
CA GLY A 13 7.78 6.74 -7.46
C GLY A 13 6.34 7.26 -7.41
N ILE A 14 5.57 6.86 -6.40
CA ILE A 14 4.18 7.27 -6.24
C ILE A 14 4.15 8.64 -5.57
N LYS A 15 3.54 9.62 -6.25
CA LYS A 15 3.53 11.01 -5.79
C LYS A 15 2.31 11.33 -4.91
N PRO A 16 2.45 12.16 -3.85
CA PRO A 16 1.35 12.47 -2.92
C PRO A 16 0.15 13.22 -3.51
N HIS A 17 0.32 13.90 -4.65
CA HIS A 17 -0.75 14.71 -5.25
C HIS A 17 -1.87 13.88 -5.88
N TYR A 18 -1.69 12.58 -6.06
CA TYR A 18 -2.74 11.70 -6.55
C TYR A 18 -3.78 11.43 -5.46
N LYS A 19 -5.08 11.56 -5.77
CA LYS A 19 -6.16 11.22 -4.82
C LYS A 19 -6.05 9.80 -4.26
N GLY A 20 -5.61 8.85 -5.09
CA GLY A 20 -5.39 7.47 -4.68
C GLY A 20 -4.28 7.27 -3.66
N PHE A 21 -3.40 8.25 -3.44
CA PHE A 21 -2.29 8.15 -2.50
C PHE A 21 -2.78 7.90 -1.07
N ASN A 22 -3.68 8.75 -0.57
CA ASN A 22 -4.22 8.61 0.78
C ASN A 22 -5.05 7.33 0.94
N TYR A 23 -5.77 6.93 -0.11
CA TYR A 23 -6.52 5.68 -0.11
C TYR A 23 -5.60 4.46 -0.03
N ALA A 24 -4.46 4.46 -0.74
CA ALA A 24 -3.47 3.41 -0.65
C ALA A 24 -2.83 3.38 0.75
N VAL A 25 -2.52 4.53 1.35
CA VAL A 25 -2.02 4.61 2.72
C VAL A 25 -3.00 3.97 3.71
N SER A 26 -4.28 4.35 3.66
CA SER A 26 -5.30 3.77 4.54
C SER A 26 -5.51 2.28 4.28
N ALA A 27 -5.56 1.85 3.01
CA ALA A 27 -5.72 0.44 2.67
C ALA A 27 -4.58 -0.44 3.20
N ILE A 28 -3.33 0.01 3.04
CA ILE A 28 -2.15 -0.69 3.56
C ILE A 28 -2.17 -0.72 5.09
N GLN A 29 -2.52 0.41 5.72
CA GLN A 29 -2.61 0.48 7.18
C GLN A 29 -3.65 -0.49 7.74
N ILE A 30 -4.83 -0.59 7.12
CA ILE A 30 -5.89 -1.54 7.50
C ILE A 30 -5.38 -2.98 7.45
N ILE A 31 -4.69 -3.37 6.37
CA ILE A 31 -4.12 -4.73 6.25
C ILE A 31 -3.05 -4.99 7.32
N ILE A 32 -2.17 -4.03 7.59
CA ILE A 32 -1.11 -4.21 8.60
C ILE A 32 -1.71 -4.42 9.99
N GLN A 33 -2.76 -3.66 10.32
CA GLN A 33 -3.44 -3.67 11.61
C GLN A 33 -4.43 -4.83 11.79
N ALA A 34 -4.76 -5.54 10.71
CA ALA A 34 -5.71 -6.64 10.79
C ALA A 34 -5.09 -7.85 11.51
N ASP A 35 -5.79 -8.33 12.55
CA ASP A 35 -5.43 -9.57 13.26
C ASP A 35 -5.75 -10.83 12.44
N THR A 36 -6.59 -10.69 11.42
CA THR A 36 -7.06 -11.78 10.55
C THR A 36 -7.05 -11.37 9.09
N TYR A 37 -7.14 -12.34 8.19
CA TYR A 37 -7.21 -12.08 6.76
C TYR A 37 -8.45 -11.25 6.40
N LEU A 38 -8.24 -10.17 5.64
CA LEU A 38 -9.29 -9.33 5.09
C LEU A 38 -9.34 -9.45 3.57
N PRO A 39 -10.50 -9.79 2.97
CA PRO A 39 -10.68 -9.69 1.54
C PRO A 39 -10.45 -8.25 1.06
N ILE A 40 -9.79 -8.07 -0.09
CA ILE A 40 -9.44 -6.74 -0.60
C ILE A 40 -10.67 -5.83 -0.79
N LYS A 41 -11.83 -6.41 -1.13
CA LYS A 41 -13.09 -5.66 -1.25
C LYS A 41 -13.52 -5.06 0.09
N SER A 42 -13.36 -5.78 1.19
CA SER A 42 -13.65 -5.26 2.53
C SER A 42 -12.75 -4.09 2.89
N VAL A 43 -11.47 -4.14 2.50
CA VAL A 43 -10.53 -3.02 2.66
C VAL A 43 -11.01 -1.79 1.89
N TYR A 44 -11.43 -1.94 0.63
CA TYR A 44 -11.98 -0.82 -0.13
C TYR A 44 -13.25 -0.25 0.48
N THR A 45 -14.13 -1.08 1.06
CA THR A 45 -15.31 -0.61 1.78
C THR A 45 -14.92 0.22 3.00
N MET A 46 -14.01 -0.27 3.84
CA MET A 46 -13.54 0.46 5.03
C MET A 46 -12.89 1.81 4.69
N VAL A 47 -12.04 1.84 3.66
CA VAL A 47 -11.48 3.11 3.14
C VAL A 47 -12.60 4.00 2.58
N SER A 48 -13.59 3.44 1.90
CA SER A 48 -14.67 4.25 1.33
C SER A 48 -15.52 4.94 2.41
N GLU A 49 -15.72 4.27 3.55
CA GLU A 49 -16.38 4.82 4.73
C GLU A 49 -15.54 5.92 5.38
N GLU A 50 -14.22 5.73 5.51
CA GLU A 50 -13.29 6.73 6.06
C GLU A 50 -13.30 8.05 5.25
N TYR A 51 -13.38 7.95 3.92
CA TYR A 51 -13.29 9.12 3.03
C TYR A 51 -14.63 9.62 2.47
N GLY A 52 -15.75 8.98 2.84
CA GLY A 52 -17.09 9.37 2.36
C GLY A 52 -17.28 9.22 0.84
N VAL A 53 -16.69 8.18 0.25
CA VAL A 53 -16.75 7.88 -1.19
C VAL A 53 -17.29 6.46 -1.43
N SER A 54 -17.43 6.04 -2.69
CA SER A 54 -17.78 4.65 -2.99
C SER A 54 -16.55 3.73 -3.03
N TRP A 55 -16.71 2.45 -2.70
CA TRP A 55 -15.61 1.48 -2.80
C TRP A 55 -15.04 1.36 -4.22
N GLN A 56 -15.86 1.57 -5.26
CA GLN A 56 -15.39 1.63 -6.66
C GLN A 56 -14.52 2.86 -6.92
N CYS A 57 -14.80 4.00 -6.25
CA CYS A 57 -13.96 5.19 -6.32
C CYS A 57 -12.58 4.90 -5.72
N VAL A 58 -12.54 4.24 -4.56
CA VAL A 58 -11.29 3.82 -3.91
C VAL A 58 -10.47 2.92 -4.82
N GLU A 59 -11.06 1.82 -5.31
CA GLU A 59 -10.40 0.87 -6.23
C GLU A 59 -9.84 1.59 -7.45
N ARG A 60 -10.67 2.38 -8.14
CA ARG A 60 -10.26 3.10 -9.35
C ARG A 60 -9.12 4.07 -9.09
N CYS A 61 -9.19 4.86 -8.01
CA CYS A 61 -8.15 5.83 -7.69
C CYS A 61 -6.81 5.16 -7.38
N ILE A 62 -6.83 4.03 -6.66
CA ILE A 62 -5.62 3.22 -6.39
C ILE A 62 -5.08 2.61 -7.70
N ARG A 63 -5.95 2.12 -8.58
CA ARG A 63 -5.52 1.60 -9.88
C ARG A 63 -4.84 2.67 -10.72
N THR A 64 -5.44 3.86 -10.81
CA THR A 64 -4.85 5.00 -11.52
C THR A 64 -3.51 5.42 -10.91
N LEU A 65 -3.38 5.36 -9.59
CA LEU A 65 -2.12 5.61 -8.87
C LEU A 65 -1.01 4.64 -9.32
N ILE A 66 -1.30 3.34 -9.32
CA ILE A 66 -0.37 2.28 -9.72
C ILE A 66 -0.02 2.42 -11.20
N GLU A 67 -1.01 2.65 -12.07
CA GLU A 67 -0.80 2.87 -13.50
C GLU A 67 0.12 4.07 -13.78
N ALA A 68 -0.09 5.19 -13.07
CA ALA A 68 0.74 6.38 -13.23
C ALA A 68 2.19 6.14 -12.76
N SER A 69 2.37 5.42 -11.65
CA SER A 69 3.70 5.09 -11.15
C SER A 69 4.45 4.10 -12.06
N TRP A 70 3.73 3.11 -12.59
CA TRP A 70 4.25 2.13 -13.55
C TRP A 70 4.80 2.76 -14.81
N ARG A 71 4.12 3.79 -15.35
CA ARG A 71 4.55 4.49 -16.56
C ARG A 71 5.78 5.38 -16.36
N THR A 72 6.11 5.76 -15.13
CA THR A 72 7.10 6.81 -14.86
C THR A 72 8.35 6.31 -14.14
N LYS A 73 8.21 5.50 -13.08
CA LYS A 73 9.34 5.12 -12.21
C LYS A 73 9.30 3.70 -11.64
N MET A 74 8.18 2.97 -11.72
CA MET A 74 8.16 1.53 -11.37
C MET A 74 8.64 0.53 -12.44
N PRO A 75 9.24 0.86 -13.61
CA PRO A 75 9.95 -0.16 -14.37
C PRO A 75 11.30 -0.56 -13.76
N ILE A 76 11.68 -0.09 -12.56
CA ILE A 76 12.97 -0.43 -11.94
C ILE A 76 12.88 -1.74 -11.13
N ARG A 77 12.98 -2.86 -11.87
CA ARG A 77 14.03 -3.90 -11.74
C ARG A 77 13.65 -5.38 -11.53
N PHE A 78 12.47 -5.81 -11.09
CA PHE A 78 12.21 -7.27 -10.97
C PHE A 78 10.76 -7.76 -11.12
N ILE A 79 9.80 -6.87 -11.41
CA ILE A 79 8.40 -7.30 -11.63
C ILE A 79 8.13 -7.27 -13.14
N PRO A 80 7.90 -8.42 -13.81
CA PRO A 80 7.70 -8.48 -15.26
C PRO A 80 6.37 -7.84 -15.68
N GLU A 81 5.39 -7.82 -14.77
CA GLU A 81 4.03 -7.35 -15.04
C GLU A 81 3.58 -6.33 -14.00
N LYS A 82 2.76 -5.37 -14.43
CA LYS A 82 2.20 -4.35 -13.54
C LYS A 82 1.28 -5.03 -12.52
N PRO A 83 1.52 -4.89 -11.19
CA PRO A 83 0.68 -5.52 -10.19
C PRO A 83 -0.78 -5.07 -10.28
N THR A 84 -1.67 -5.95 -9.84
CA THR A 84 -3.04 -5.58 -9.49
C THR A 84 -3.06 -4.73 -8.24
N ASN A 85 -4.17 -4.04 -7.98
CA ASN A 85 -4.32 -3.26 -6.76
C ASN A 85 -4.16 -4.11 -5.50
N ALA A 86 -4.68 -5.35 -5.52
CA ALA A 86 -4.63 -6.24 -4.39
C ALA A 86 -3.19 -6.69 -4.10
N GLU A 87 -2.47 -7.18 -5.12
CA GLU A 87 -1.05 -7.55 -4.99
C GLU A 87 -0.23 -6.39 -4.47
N PHE A 88 -0.38 -5.20 -5.06
CA PHE A 88 0.35 -4.01 -4.63
C PHE A 88 0.13 -3.68 -3.14
N ILE A 89 -1.14 -3.68 -2.68
CA ILE A 89 -1.47 -3.38 -1.28
C ILE A 89 -0.93 -4.47 -0.35
N MET A 90 -1.08 -5.75 -0.72
CA MET A 90 -0.67 -6.89 0.10
C MET A 90 0.85 -6.98 0.22
N ASP A 91 1.58 -6.77 -0.88
CA ASP A 91 3.04 -6.79 -0.91
C ASP A 91 3.61 -5.62 -0.10
N ALA A 92 3.06 -4.41 -0.29
CA ALA A 92 3.45 -3.25 0.50
C ALA A 92 3.21 -3.46 1.99
N ALA A 93 2.04 -3.97 2.36
CA ALA A 93 1.70 -4.26 3.76
C ALA A 93 2.64 -5.31 4.35
N THR A 94 2.91 -6.40 3.62
CA THR A 94 3.81 -7.47 4.05
C THR A 94 5.23 -6.95 4.25
N HIS A 95 5.77 -6.22 3.28
CA HIS A 95 7.11 -5.65 3.34
C HIS A 95 7.25 -4.70 4.54
N ILE A 96 6.29 -3.79 4.73
CA ILE A 96 6.34 -2.83 5.85
C ILE A 96 6.19 -3.56 7.20
N LYS A 97 5.31 -4.57 7.29
CA LYS A 97 5.15 -5.36 8.52
C LYS A 97 6.45 -6.10 8.87
N LEU A 98 7.15 -6.65 7.89
CA LEU A 98 8.46 -7.27 8.08
C LEU A 98 9.52 -6.25 8.55
N LEU A 99 9.55 -5.05 7.97
CA LEU A 99 10.47 -3.99 8.40
C LEU A 99 10.19 -3.52 9.84
N LEU A 100 8.93 -3.48 10.24
CA LEU A 100 8.54 -3.09 11.60
C LEU A 100 8.91 -4.18 12.61
N ASN A 101 8.75 -5.46 12.25
CA ASN A 101 9.05 -6.59 13.13
C ASN A 101 10.55 -6.92 13.19
N GLY A 102 11.29 -6.70 12.10
CA GLY A 102 12.75 -6.91 12.03
C GLY A 102 13.58 -5.87 12.79
N GLY A 103 12.93 -4.84 13.35
CA GLY A 103 13.57 -3.86 14.24
C GLY A 103 13.86 -4.38 15.64
N ASP A 104 13.31 -5.53 16.03
CA ASP A 104 13.49 -6.15 17.35
C ASP A 104 14.57 -7.25 17.38
N GLU A 105 15.16 -7.64 16.25
CA GLU A 105 16.23 -8.66 16.16
C GLU A 105 17.66 -8.08 16.01
N ALA A 106 17.86 -6.79 16.26
CA ALA A 106 19.18 -6.16 16.24
C ALA A 106 19.81 -6.03 17.64
N THR A 107 19.93 -7.15 18.36
CA THR A 107 21.03 -7.37 19.33
C THR A 107 21.22 -8.86 19.58
N PRO A 108 22.24 -9.51 19.00
CA PRO A 108 22.85 -10.64 19.67
C PRO A 108 23.60 -10.05 20.87
N SER A 109 23.08 -10.35 22.05
CA SER A 109 23.84 -10.22 23.30
C SER A 109 25.11 -11.06 23.16
N ALA A 110 26.28 -10.41 23.09
CA ALA A 110 27.60 -10.98 23.28
C ALA A 110 28.55 -9.90 23.79
#